data_AF-A0A381UZU6-F1
#
_entry.id   AF-A0A381UZU6-F1
#
_cell.length_a   1.000
_cell.length_b   1.000
_cell.length_c   1.000
_cell.angle_alpha   90.00
_cell.angle_beta   90.00
_cell.angle_gamma   90.00
#
_symmetry.space_group_name_H-M   'P 1'
#
loop_
_entity.id
_entity.type
_entity.pdbx_description
1 polymer ?
#
loop_
_entity_poly.entity_id
_entity_poly.type
_entity_poly.pdbx_seq_one_letter_code
_entity_poly.pdbx_strand_id
1 'polypeptide(L)'
;MTYFNIRTIEKYFTLFVFISLVFLPATEVITRFFGTTGVTASSVLVQHFTLWIGFAGAVIAARRNKLLSLTTEPLFEAESKINWFNFIGKVTTIFIVLALAYGSWELVKIEMDYPVDIAPL
;
A
#
# COMPACT_ATOMS: atom_id res chain seq x y z
N MET A 1 -7.32 -3.01 -35.60
CA MET A 1 -7.06 -4.38 -35.10
C MET A 1 -6.58 -4.30 -33.65
N THR A 2 -7.16 -5.09 -32.73
CA THR A 2 -6.53 -5.57 -31.48
C THR A 2 -6.46 -4.70 -30.19
N TYR A 3 -7.42 -3.82 -29.89
CA TYR A 3 -7.52 -3.19 -28.53
C TYR A 3 -8.39 -3.97 -27.53
N PHE A 4 -9.07 -5.02 -27.98
CA PHE A 4 -10.08 -5.72 -27.17
C PHE A 4 -9.47 -6.66 -26.11
N ASN A 5 -8.27 -7.22 -26.35
CA ASN A 5 -7.71 -8.25 -25.47
C ASN A 5 -6.94 -7.69 -24.27
N ILE A 6 -6.23 -6.57 -24.44
CA ILE A 6 -5.37 -5.98 -23.39
C ILE A 6 -6.18 -5.60 -22.13
N ARG A 7 -7.39 -5.04 -22.32
CA ARG A 7 -8.30 -4.67 -21.22
C ARG A 7 -8.76 -5.87 -20.40
N THR A 8 -9.01 -6.97 -21.09
CA THR A 8 -9.53 -8.19 -20.50
C THR A 8 -8.40 -8.90 -19.74
N ILE A 9 -7.21 -8.96 -20.35
CA ILE A 9 -5.99 -9.50 -19.72
C ILE A 9 -5.63 -8.73 -18.45
N GLU A 10 -5.58 -7.40 -18.47
CA GLU A 10 -5.28 -6.58 -17.29
C GLU A 10 -6.25 -6.88 -16.14
N LYS A 11 -7.56 -6.93 -16.42
CA LYS A 11 -8.59 -7.21 -15.41
C LYS A 11 -8.43 -8.61 -14.80
N TYR A 12 -8.24 -9.63 -15.64
CA TYR A 12 -8.06 -10.99 -15.15
C TYR A 12 -6.76 -11.15 -14.37
N PHE A 13 -5.69 -10.49 -14.82
CA PHE A 13 -4.42 -10.46 -14.08
C PHE A 13 -4.58 -9.81 -12.71
N THR A 14 -5.18 -8.61 -12.62
CA THR A 14 -5.44 -7.95 -11.34
C THR A 14 -6.33 -8.80 -10.43
N LEU A 15 -7.38 -9.42 -10.98
CA LEU A 15 -8.26 -10.29 -10.21
C LEU A 15 -7.52 -11.51 -9.67
N PHE A 16 -6.68 -12.14 -10.48
CA PHE A 16 -5.88 -13.29 -10.10
C PHE A 16 -4.90 -12.96 -8.96
N VAL A 17 -4.18 -11.84 -9.08
CA VAL A 17 -3.27 -11.37 -8.02
C VAL A 17 -4.06 -11.06 -6.74
N PHE A 18 -5.26 -10.49 -6.87
CA PHE A 18 -6.07 -10.09 -5.71
C PHE A 18 -6.59 -11.31 -4.95
N ILE A 19 -7.11 -12.30 -5.70
CA ILE A 19 -7.51 -13.58 -5.12
C ILE A 19 -6.33 -14.24 -4.44
N SER A 20 -5.15 -14.27 -5.07
CA SER A 20 -3.93 -14.84 -4.48
C SER A 20 -3.54 -14.13 -3.18
N LEU A 21 -3.57 -12.79 -3.16
CA LEU A 21 -3.27 -11.97 -1.99
C LEU A 21 -4.19 -12.24 -0.80
N VAL A 22 -5.48 -12.47 -1.05
CA VAL A 22 -6.47 -12.74 -0.01
C VAL A 22 -6.44 -14.21 0.43
N PHE A 23 -6.28 -15.12 -0.53
CA PHE A 23 -6.35 -16.56 -0.29
C PHE A 23 -5.16 -17.09 0.52
N LEU A 24 -3.98 -16.51 0.31
CA LEU A 24 -2.74 -16.94 0.94
C LEU A 24 -2.76 -16.79 2.49
N PRO A 25 -3.07 -15.60 3.07
CA PRO A 25 -3.23 -15.46 4.51
C PRO A 25 -4.51 -16.16 5.03
N ALA A 26 -5.58 -16.24 4.25
CA ALA A 26 -6.79 -16.98 4.66
C ALA A 26 -6.50 -18.47 4.86
N THR A 27 -5.74 -19.07 3.94
CA THR A 27 -5.30 -20.47 4.04
C THR A 27 -4.37 -20.65 5.23
N GLU A 28 -3.43 -19.71 5.46
CA GLU A 28 -2.53 -19.77 6.61
C GLU A 28 -3.28 -19.80 7.96
N VAL A 29 -4.33 -18.99 8.09
CA VAL A 29 -5.19 -18.99 9.28
C VAL A 29 -5.92 -20.32 9.42
N ILE A 30 -6.46 -20.87 8.32
CA ILE A 30 -7.12 -22.19 8.32
C ILE A 30 -6.15 -23.30 8.72
N THR A 31 -4.94 -23.34 8.15
CA THR A 31 -3.95 -24.38 8.43
C THR A 31 -3.45 -24.34 9.88
N ARG A 32 -3.41 -23.15 10.49
CA ARG A 32 -3.11 -23.01 11.93
C ARG A 32 -4.17 -23.69 12.82
N PHE A 33 -5.45 -23.64 12.46
CA PHE A 33 -6.50 -24.34 13.22
C PHE A 33 -6.30 -25.87 13.24
N PHE A 34 -5.63 -26.44 12.23
CA PHE A 34 -5.30 -27.87 12.16
C PHE A 34 -3.98 -28.23 12.87
N GLY A 35 -3.37 -27.30 13.62
CA GLY A 35 -2.16 -27.57 14.40
C GLY A 35 -0.87 -27.63 13.58
N THR A 36 -0.87 -27.13 12.34
CA THR A 36 0.35 -27.03 11.51
C THR A 36 1.10 -25.74 11.79
N THR A 37 2.43 -25.76 11.67
CA THR A 37 3.24 -24.53 11.63
C THR A 37 2.87 -23.76 10.36
N GLY A 38 2.35 -22.54 10.53
CA GLY A 38 1.88 -21.71 9.41
C GLY A 38 2.97 -21.50 8.34
N VAL A 39 2.56 -21.15 7.12
CA VAL A 39 3.46 -20.99 5.97
C VAL A 39 4.48 -19.87 6.25
N THR A 40 5.73 -20.23 6.54
CA THR A 40 6.82 -19.31 6.97
C THR A 40 7.15 -18.20 5.97
N ALA A 41 6.81 -18.38 4.69
CA ALA A 41 7.03 -17.40 3.62
C ALA A 41 5.80 -16.54 3.26
N SER A 42 4.68 -16.74 3.97
CA SER A 42 3.38 -16.11 3.64
C SER A 42 3.46 -14.58 3.66
N SER A 43 4.08 -14.01 4.69
CA SER A 43 4.16 -12.55 4.89
C SER A 43 4.87 -11.83 3.74
N VAL A 44 5.99 -12.38 3.26
CA VAL A 44 6.76 -11.81 2.15
C VAL A 44 5.98 -11.88 0.84
N LEU A 45 5.32 -13.00 0.56
CA LEU A 45 4.50 -13.15 -0.64
C LEU A 45 3.31 -12.18 -0.64
N VAL A 46 2.64 -11.99 0.49
CA VAL A 46 1.55 -11.02 0.63
C VAL A 46 2.03 -9.59 0.34
N GLN A 47 3.23 -9.21 0.80
CA GLN A 47 3.80 -7.89 0.48
C GLN A 47 4.04 -7.70 -1.02
N HIS A 48 4.63 -8.69 -1.68
CA HIS A 48 4.87 -8.62 -3.13
C HIS A 48 3.56 -8.55 -3.91
N PHE A 49 2.54 -9.35 -3.54
CA PHE A 49 1.23 -9.27 -4.18
C PHE A 49 0.52 -7.94 -3.92
N THR A 50 0.73 -7.32 -2.76
CA THR A 50 0.16 -6.01 -2.43
C THR A 50 0.72 -4.94 -3.38
N LEU A 51 2.03 -5.00 -3.62
CA LEU A 51 2.71 -4.13 -4.59
C LEU A 51 2.21 -4.36 -6.02
N TRP A 52 2.03 -5.62 -6.44
CA TRP A 52 1.44 -5.94 -7.75
C TRP A 52 0.01 -5.41 -7.90
N ILE A 53 -0.82 -5.48 -6.86
CA ILE A 53 -2.17 -4.90 -6.86
C ILE A 53 -2.14 -3.38 -6.93
N GLY A 54 -1.24 -2.73 -6.18
CA GLY A 54 -1.04 -1.29 -6.24
C GLY A 54 -0.71 -0.83 -7.67
N PHE A 55 0.26 -1.49 -8.32
CA PHE A 55 0.62 -1.17 -9.70
C PHE A 55 -0.51 -1.46 -10.69
N ALA A 56 -1.14 -2.64 -10.63
CA ALA A 56 -2.19 -2.99 -11.57
C ALA A 56 -3.43 -2.08 -11.41
N GLY A 57 -3.79 -1.72 -10.17
CA GLY A 57 -4.83 -0.74 -9.87
C GLY A 57 -4.51 0.65 -10.41
N ALA A 58 -3.26 1.12 -10.25
CA ALA A 58 -2.81 2.39 -10.78
C ALA A 58 -2.85 2.44 -12.32
N VAL A 59 -2.42 1.37 -13.00
CA VAL A 59 -2.51 1.25 -14.48
C VAL A 59 -3.96 1.33 -14.94
N ILE A 60 -4.88 0.60 -14.30
CA ILE A 60 -6.31 0.64 -14.64
C ILE A 60 -6.92 2.04 -14.40
N ALA A 61 -6.54 2.71 -13.31
CA ALA A 61 -7.00 4.06 -12.98
C ALA A 61 -6.46 5.11 -13.97
N ALA A 62 -5.17 5.03 -14.31
CA ALA A 62 -4.51 5.91 -15.27
C ALA A 62 -5.22 5.92 -16.63
N ARG A 63 -5.59 4.73 -17.10
CA ARG A 63 -6.30 4.56 -18.37
C ARG A 63 -7.70 5.15 -18.39
N ARG A 64 -8.35 5.30 -17.23
CA ARG A 64 -9.69 5.89 -17.13
C ARG A 64 -9.65 7.42 -17.04
N ASN A 65 -8.48 8.05 -17.23
CA ASN A 65 -8.22 9.46 -16.89
C ASN A 65 -8.73 9.82 -15.48
N LYS A 66 -8.79 8.79 -14.61
CA LYS A 66 -9.10 8.88 -13.19
C LYS A 66 -7.83 8.58 -12.40
N LEU A 67 -6.69 9.09 -12.88
CA LEU A 67 -5.61 9.43 -11.96
C LEU A 67 -6.30 10.36 -10.97
N LEU A 68 -6.54 9.87 -9.76
CA LEU A 68 -7.08 10.66 -8.69
C LEU A 68 -6.00 11.71 -8.40
N SER A 69 -5.98 12.76 -9.20
CA SER A 69 -5.33 14.01 -8.88
C SER A 69 -6.15 14.51 -7.72
N LEU A 70 -5.67 14.16 -6.51
CA LEU A 70 -6.28 14.53 -5.24
C LEU A 70 -6.46 16.06 -5.14
N THR A 71 -5.78 16.82 -6.00
CA THR A 71 -5.89 18.25 -6.17
C THR A 71 -5.71 18.63 -7.65
N THR A 72 -6.76 19.17 -8.29
CA THR A 72 -6.67 19.73 -9.66
C THR A 72 -5.63 20.86 -9.75
N GLU A 73 -5.35 21.52 -8.62
CA GLU A 73 -4.30 22.52 -8.45
C GLU A 73 -3.24 22.00 -7.46
N PRO A 74 -1.94 22.30 -7.63
CA PRO A 74 -0.92 21.87 -6.69
C PRO A 74 -1.23 22.38 -5.28
N LEU A 75 -1.22 21.47 -4.29
CA LEU A 75 -1.53 21.80 -2.90
C LEU A 75 -0.62 22.91 -2.33
N PHE A 76 0.58 23.09 -2.88
CA PHE A 76 1.57 24.08 -2.44
C PHE A 76 1.81 25.18 -3.49
N GLU A 77 0.76 25.77 -4.05
CA GLU A 77 0.90 27.03 -4.79
C GLU A 77 0.93 28.24 -3.86
N ALA A 78 1.62 29.30 -4.32
CA ALA A 78 1.62 30.61 -3.69
C ALA A 78 0.29 31.31 -3.98
N GLU A 79 -0.77 30.89 -3.28
CA GLU A 79 -2.09 31.48 -3.40
C GLU A 79 -2.11 32.89 -2.78
N SER A 80 -2.67 33.87 -3.51
CA SER A 80 -2.82 35.24 -3.00
C SER A 80 -3.91 35.38 -1.93
N LYS A 81 -4.76 34.36 -1.75
CA LYS A 81 -5.80 34.27 -0.73
C LYS A 81 -5.79 32.89 -0.09
N ILE A 82 -6.13 32.82 1.20
CA ILE A 82 -6.19 31.54 1.92
C ILE A 82 -7.44 30.78 1.47
N ASN A 83 -7.27 29.73 0.66
CA ASN A 83 -8.32 28.75 0.42
C ASN A 83 -8.39 27.77 1.60
N TRP A 84 -9.54 27.76 2.31
CA TRP A 84 -9.76 26.93 3.49
C TRP A 84 -9.60 25.42 3.21
N PHE A 85 -9.98 24.97 2.00
CA PHE A 85 -9.83 23.57 1.60
C PHE A 85 -8.36 23.18 1.43
N ASN A 86 -7.55 24.01 0.78
CA ASN A 86 -6.10 23.77 0.62
C ASN A 86 -5.36 23.90 1.96
N PHE A 87 -5.80 24.80 2.84
CA PHE A 87 -5.23 24.92 4.19
C PHE A 87 -5.40 23.63 5.01
N ILE A 88 -6.60 23.02 5.02
CA ILE A 88 -6.83 21.73 5.69
C ILE A 88 -5.94 20.63 5.09
N GLY A 89 -5.82 20.58 3.76
CA GLY A 89 -4.94 19.64 3.08
C GLY A 89 -3.46 19.81 3.49
N LYS A 90 -2.97 21.05 3.55
CA LYS A 90 -1.60 21.38 4.00
C LYS A 90 -1.38 20.91 5.44
N VAL A 91 -2.30 21.23 6.35
CA VAL A 91 -2.20 20.84 7.78
C VAL A 91 -2.23 19.32 7.95
N THR A 92 -3.13 18.63 7.24
CA THR A 92 -3.24 17.17 7.29
C THR A 92 -1.96 16.50 6.79
N THR A 93 -1.37 17.03 5.70
CA THR A 93 -0.10 16.53 5.17
C THR A 93 1.03 16.69 6.17
N ILE A 94 1.17 17.88 6.78
CA ILE A 94 2.19 18.13 7.83
C ILE A 94 1.99 17.19 9.01
N PHE A 95 0.74 17.01 9.46
CA PHE A 95 0.42 16.11 10.57
C PHE A 95 0.83 14.66 10.28
N ILE A 96 0.49 14.15 9.10
CA ILE A 96 0.88 12.79 8.67
C ILE A 96 2.41 12.66 8.65
N VAL A 97 3.12 13.63 8.08
CA VAL A 97 4.59 13.61 8.01
C VAL A 97 5.22 13.62 9.42
N LEU A 98 4.69 14.40 10.35
CA LEU A 98 5.16 14.42 11.73
C LEU A 98 4.89 13.10 12.46
N ALA A 99 3.71 12.49 12.26
CA ALA A 99 3.38 11.19 12.83
C ALA A 99 4.32 10.09 12.31
N LEU A 100 4.60 10.09 10.99
CA LEU A 100 5.55 9.16 10.38
C LEU A 100 6.98 9.40 10.86
N ALA A 101 7.41 10.65 11.00
CA ALA A 101 8.73 10.99 11.52
C ALA A 101 8.90 10.52 12.97
N TYR A 102 7.86 10.67 13.80
CA TYR A 102 7.86 10.17 15.17
C TYR A 102 7.98 8.65 15.23
N GLY A 103 7.15 7.93 14.46
CA GLY A 103 7.22 6.46 14.41
C GLY A 103 8.56 5.95 13.86
N SER A 104 9.14 6.61 12.86
CA SER A 104 10.46 6.28 12.34
C SER A 104 11.56 6.53 13.37
N TRP A 105 11.46 7.61 14.16
CA TRP A 105 12.41 7.91 15.22
C TRP A 105 12.36 6.87 16.35
N GLU A 106 11.15 6.41 16.71
CA GLU A 106 10.95 5.33 17.67
C GLU A 106 11.55 4.01 17.18
N LEU A 107 11.32 3.64 15.92
CA LEU A 107 11.91 2.45 15.31
C LEU A 107 13.44 2.46 15.39
N VAL A 108 14.07 3.59 15.06
CA VAL A 108 15.54 3.71 15.12
C VAL A 108 16.07 3.55 16.54
N LYS A 109 15.38 4.09 17.56
CA LYS A 109 15.78 3.88 18.96
C LYS A 109 15.68 2.40 19.35
N ILE A 110 14.60 1.73 18.95
CA ILE A 110 14.41 0.30 19.25
C ILE A 110 15.52 -0.52 18.62
N GLU A 111 15.86 -0.27 17.36
CA GLU A 111 16.93 -1.01 16.66
C GLU A 111 18.31 -0.74 17.28
N MET A 112 18.52 0.47 17.82
CA MET A 112 19.76 0.84 18.51
C MET A 112 19.88 0.21 19.90
N ASP A 113 18.77 0.07 20.64
CA ASP A 113 18.72 -0.56 21.96
C ASP A 113 18.74 -2.10 21.88
N TYR A 114 18.23 -2.70 20.79
CA TYR A 114 18.16 -4.15 20.56
C TYR A 114 18.80 -4.58 19.23
N PRO A 115 20.14 -4.42 19.06
CA PRO A 115 20.79 -4.64 17.78
C PRO A 115 20.76 -6.09 17.26
N VAL A 116 20.50 -7.11 18.10
CA VAL A 116 20.45 -8.54 17.70
C VAL A 116 19.62 -9.40 18.69
N ASP A 117 18.37 -9.05 19.01
CA ASP A 117 17.55 -9.91 19.91
C ASP A 117 16.06 -9.96 19.55
N ILE A 118 15.77 -10.17 18.25
CA ILE A 118 14.40 -10.31 17.71
C ILE A 118 14.03 -11.76 17.32
N ALA A 119 14.70 -12.75 17.91
CA ALA A 119 14.21 -14.13 17.89
C ALA A 119 14.64 -14.88 19.16
N PRO A 120 13.72 -15.23 20.09
CA PRO A 120 14.02 -16.34 21.00
C PRO A 120 14.25 -17.60 20.15
N LEU A 121 15.39 -18.28 20.37
CA LEU A 121 15.67 -19.61 19.82
C LEU A 121 14.63 -20.64 20.28
#